data_AF-A0A240E6F9-F1
#
_entry.id   AF-A0A240E6F9-F1
#
_cell.length_a   1.000
_cell.length_b   1.000
_cell.length_c   1.000
_cell.angle_alpha   90.00
_cell.angle_beta   90.00
_cell.angle_gamma   90.00
#
_symmetry.space_group_name_H-M   'P 1'
#
loop_
_entity.id
_entity.type
_entity.pdbx_description
1 polymer ?
#
loop_
_entity_poly.entity_id
_entity_poly.type
_entity_poly.pdbx_seq_one_letter_code
_entity_poly.pdbx_strand_id
1 'polypeptide(L)'
;MNDNLLLPMYEDDYYADDLVDQIKTVLIDFSLRVQKTTKPEDIYSFANEAVQKINRLKPLFEERECAIDDVAADYIAEAMLMIVQDSGYFDFDIQELMAYKEF
;
A
#
# COMPACT_ATOMS: atom_id res chain seq x y z
N MET A 1 -14.70 -0.55 -5.07
CA MET A 1 -13.28 -0.36 -4.73
C MET A 1 -13.00 1.12 -4.93
N ASN A 2 -12.25 1.77 -4.04
CA ASN A 2 -12.01 3.20 -4.18
C ASN A 2 -11.07 3.42 -5.37
N ASP A 3 -11.57 4.07 -6.44
CA ASP A 3 -10.78 4.29 -7.66
C ASP A 3 -9.57 5.23 -7.43
N ASN A 4 -9.60 5.95 -6.30
CA ASN A 4 -8.65 6.98 -5.89
C ASN A 4 -7.43 6.46 -5.11
N LEU A 5 -7.21 5.14 -5.02
CA LEU A 5 -6.00 4.61 -4.37
C LEU A 5 -4.75 5.18 -5.06
N LEU A 6 -3.84 5.72 -4.25
CA LEU A 6 -2.58 6.34 -4.66
C LEU A 6 -2.73 7.58 -5.58
N LEU A 7 -3.89 8.25 -5.57
CA LEU A 7 -4.09 9.46 -6.38
C LEU A 7 -2.94 10.50 -6.24
N PRO A 8 -2.43 10.80 -5.02
CA PRO A 8 -1.30 11.71 -4.89
C PRO A 8 -0.02 11.25 -5.60
N MET A 9 0.23 9.93 -5.71
CA MET A 9 1.38 9.42 -6.45
C MET A 9 1.19 9.52 -7.97
N TYR A 10 -0.04 9.37 -8.48
CA TYR A 10 -0.33 9.57 -9.91
C TYR A 10 -0.32 11.06 -10.31
N GLU A 11 -0.58 11.97 -9.38
CA GLU A 11 -0.52 13.41 -9.61
C GLU A 11 0.90 13.98 -9.51
N ASP A 12 1.86 13.18 -9.04
CA ASP A 12 3.26 13.56 -8.91
C ASP A 12 4.08 12.95 -10.06
N ASP A 13 4.56 13.83 -10.96
CA ASP A 13 5.38 13.46 -12.12
C ASP A 13 6.71 12.75 -11.75
N TYR A 14 7.09 12.71 -10.47
CA TYR A 14 8.24 11.95 -9.99
C TYR A 14 8.03 10.43 -10.06
N TYR A 15 6.81 9.94 -9.87
CA TYR A 15 6.51 8.51 -9.88
C TYR A 15 5.92 8.10 -11.23
N ALA A 16 6.56 7.16 -11.91
CA ALA A 16 6.03 6.67 -13.19
C ALA A 16 4.72 5.87 -12.98
N ASP A 17 3.66 6.21 -13.73
CA ASP A 17 2.34 5.55 -13.64
C ASP A 17 2.42 4.01 -13.68
N ASP A 18 3.27 3.45 -14.54
CA ASP A 18 3.43 1.99 -14.70
C ASP A 18 4.05 1.31 -13.46
N LEU A 19 4.78 2.07 -12.65
CA LEU A 19 5.31 1.61 -11.35
C LEU A 19 4.27 1.80 -10.23
N VAL A 20 3.54 2.92 -10.24
CA VAL A 20 2.44 3.17 -9.28
C VAL A 20 1.34 2.10 -9.45
N ASP A 21 1.05 1.68 -10.68
CA ASP A 21 0.13 0.58 -11.00
C ASP A 21 0.53 -0.75 -10.34
N GLN A 22 1.82 -1.02 -10.19
CA GLN A 22 2.31 -2.24 -9.52
C GLN A 22 2.04 -2.19 -8.01
N ILE A 23 2.24 -1.03 -7.38
CA ILE A 23 1.86 -0.83 -5.97
C ILE A 23 0.33 -0.95 -5.82
N LYS A 24 -0.44 -0.30 -6.71
CA LYS A 24 -1.90 -0.39 -6.71
C LYS A 24 -2.39 -1.83 -6.84
N THR A 25 -1.76 -2.64 -7.67
CA THR A 25 -2.07 -4.07 -7.81
C THR A 25 -1.89 -4.83 -6.48
N VAL A 26 -0.81 -4.54 -5.73
CA VAL A 26 -0.59 -5.13 -4.41
C VAL A 26 -1.66 -4.68 -3.41
N LEU A 27 -2.01 -3.40 -3.40
CA LEU A 27 -3.07 -2.86 -2.54
C LEU A 27 -4.44 -3.44 -2.88
N ILE A 28 -4.71 -3.73 -4.16
CA ILE A 28 -5.94 -4.39 -4.59
C ILE A 28 -6.03 -5.80 -4.01
N ASP A 29 -4.95 -6.59 -4.10
CA ASP A 29 -4.86 -7.91 -3.49
C ASP A 29 -5.06 -7.86 -1.97
N PHE A 30 -4.43 -6.91 -1.29
CA PHE A 30 -4.63 -6.66 0.14
C PHE A 30 -6.10 -6.39 0.47
N SER A 31 -6.75 -5.47 -0.25
CA SER A 31 -8.16 -5.15 -0.06
C SER A 31 -9.09 -6.35 -0.24
N LEU A 32 -8.84 -7.18 -1.26
CA LEU A 32 -9.63 -8.39 -1.49
C LEU A 32 -9.50 -9.40 -0.33
N ARG A 33 -8.35 -9.45 0.34
CA ARG A 33 -8.15 -10.31 1.52
C ARG A 33 -8.83 -9.73 2.75
N VAL A 34 -8.71 -8.43 2.98
CA VAL A 34 -9.37 -7.74 4.09
C VAL A 34 -10.90 -7.90 4.00
N GLN A 35 -11.48 -7.74 2.80
CA GLN A 35 -12.93 -7.91 2.59
C GLN A 35 -13.42 -9.35 2.82
N LYS A 36 -12.55 -10.36 2.70
CA LYS A 36 -12.90 -11.78 2.83
C LYS A 36 -12.68 -12.33 4.24
N THR A 37 -11.84 -11.70 5.05
CA THR A 37 -11.56 -12.19 6.39
C THR A 37 -12.69 -11.85 7.35
N THR A 38 -12.92 -12.74 8.32
CA THR A 38 -13.77 -12.48 9.49
C THR A 38 -12.95 -12.29 10.76
N LYS A 39 -11.62 -12.32 10.64
CA LYS A 39 -10.65 -12.26 11.72
C LYS A 39 -9.81 -11.00 11.58
N PRO A 40 -10.08 -9.95 12.36
CA PRO A 40 -9.33 -8.70 12.30
C PRO A 40 -7.82 -8.94 12.48
N GLU A 41 -7.42 -9.88 13.33
CA GLU A 41 -6.01 -10.18 13.62
C GLU A 41 -5.21 -10.60 12.37
N ASP A 42 -5.86 -11.15 11.34
CA ASP A 42 -5.20 -11.56 10.10
C ASP A 42 -4.78 -10.35 9.24
N ILE A 43 -5.41 -9.18 9.44
CA ILE A 43 -5.17 -7.97 8.63
C ILE A 43 -3.73 -7.49 8.75
N TYR A 44 -3.11 -7.57 9.93
CA TYR A 44 -1.69 -7.23 10.08
C TYR A 44 -0.77 -8.18 9.32
N SER A 45 -1.10 -9.48 9.25
CA SER A 45 -0.35 -10.42 8.42
C SER A 45 -0.49 -10.07 6.93
N PHE A 46 -1.70 -9.71 6.50
CA PHE A 46 -1.97 -9.33 5.11
C PHE A 46 -1.23 -8.04 4.74
N ALA A 47 -1.17 -7.09 5.68
CA ALA A 47 -0.46 -5.84 5.56
C ALA A 47 1.05 -6.08 5.41
N ASN A 48 1.64 -6.90 6.29
CA ASN A 48 3.04 -7.29 6.20
C ASN A 48 3.37 -7.93 4.84
N GLU A 49 2.55 -8.86 4.36
CA GLU A 49 2.75 -9.45 3.03
C GLU A 49 2.68 -8.43 1.89
N ALA A 50 1.76 -7.45 1.98
CA ALA A 50 1.65 -6.37 1.00
C ALA A 50 2.91 -5.48 1.02
N VAL A 51 3.34 -5.05 2.21
CA VAL A 51 4.55 -4.23 2.39
C VAL A 51 5.79 -4.96 1.87
N GLN A 52 5.95 -6.26 2.14
CA GLN A 52 7.06 -7.04 1.58
C GLN A 52 7.03 -7.14 0.05
N LYS A 53 5.84 -7.24 -0.56
CA LYS A 53 5.72 -7.20 -2.03
C LYS A 53 6.15 -5.82 -2.57
N ILE A 54 5.77 -4.74 -1.89
CA ILE A 54 6.17 -3.37 -2.26
C ILE A 54 7.68 -3.15 -2.08
N ASN A 55 8.29 -3.63 -0.99
CA ASN A 55 9.75 -3.56 -0.77
C ASN A 55 10.53 -4.17 -1.96
N ARG A 56 9.98 -5.22 -2.59
CA ARG A 56 10.60 -5.88 -3.76
C ARG A 56 10.51 -5.05 -5.05
N LEU A 57 9.68 -4.01 -5.08
CA LEU A 57 9.56 -3.09 -6.23
C LEU A 57 10.63 -1.99 -6.21
N LYS A 58 11.32 -1.75 -5.07
CA LYS A 58 12.32 -0.68 -4.95
C LYS A 58 13.34 -0.64 -6.11
N PRO A 59 13.96 -1.78 -6.52
CA PRO A 59 14.92 -1.73 -7.62
C PRO A 59 14.32 -1.27 -8.95
N LEU A 60 13.03 -1.56 -9.20
CA LEU A 60 12.34 -1.12 -10.43
C LEU A 60 12.09 0.39 -10.44
N PHE A 61 11.84 0.98 -9.27
CA PHE A 61 11.75 2.43 -9.13
C PHE A 61 13.11 3.07 -9.39
N GLU A 62 14.17 2.54 -8.79
CA GLU A 62 15.55 3.02 -8.96
C GLU A 62 16.02 2.96 -10.42
N GLU A 63 15.67 1.89 -11.15
CA GLU A 63 15.94 1.74 -12.59
C GLU A 63 15.26 2.81 -13.47
N ARG A 64 14.18 3.43 -12.96
CA ARG A 64 13.41 4.49 -13.63
C ARG A 64 13.72 5.89 -13.07
N GLU A 65 14.83 6.03 -12.34
CA GLU A 65 15.24 7.31 -11.71
C GLU A 65 14.21 7.86 -10.69
N CYS A 66 13.34 6.99 -10.16
CA CYS A 66 12.42 7.30 -9.08
C CYS A 66 12.73 6.44 -7.84
N ALA A 67 12.03 6.67 -6.74
CA ALA A 67 12.22 5.92 -5.51
C ALA A 67 10.88 5.68 -4.82
N ILE A 68 10.82 4.62 -4.01
CA ILE A 68 9.81 4.53 -2.96
C ILE A 68 10.46 5.23 -1.75
N ASP A 69 10.12 6.50 -1.55
CA ASP A 69 10.68 7.37 -0.51
C ASP A 69 9.69 7.56 0.65
N ASP A 70 10.04 8.43 1.62
CA ASP A 70 9.18 8.71 2.77
C ASP A 70 7.79 9.24 2.35
N VAL A 71 7.73 10.02 1.27
CA VAL A 71 6.47 10.58 0.74
C VAL A 71 5.61 9.46 0.14
N ALA A 72 6.19 8.59 -0.70
CA ALA A 72 5.50 7.41 -1.20
C ALA A 72 5.04 6.50 -0.05
N ALA A 73 5.85 6.35 1.00
CA ALA A 73 5.51 5.54 2.17
C ALA A 73 4.25 6.06 2.88
N ASP A 74 4.11 7.37 3.04
CA ASP A 74 2.93 7.99 3.65
C ASP A 74 1.68 7.72 2.79
N TYR A 75 1.76 7.91 1.47
CA TYR A 75 0.63 7.64 0.57
C TYR A 75 0.20 6.17 0.55
N ILE A 76 1.16 5.24 0.60
CA ILE A 76 0.88 3.80 0.71
C ILE A 76 0.22 3.49 2.05
N ALA A 77 0.72 4.06 3.15
CA ALA A 77 0.18 3.86 4.48
C ALA A 77 -1.28 4.35 4.59
N GLU A 78 -1.56 5.54 4.05
CA GLU A 78 -2.91 6.11 3.99
C GLU A 78 -3.85 5.23 3.16
N ALA A 79 -3.38 4.74 2.01
CA ALA A 79 -4.15 3.83 1.16
C ALA A 79 -4.47 2.50 1.87
N MET A 80 -3.51 1.93 2.62
CA MET A 80 -3.73 0.73 3.41
C MET A 80 -4.74 0.97 4.54
N LEU A 81 -4.64 2.08 5.26
CA LEU A 81 -5.61 2.43 6.31
C LEU A 81 -7.02 2.61 5.72
N MET A 82 -7.14 3.31 4.60
CA MET A 82 -8.41 3.50 3.89
C MET A 82 -9.06 2.17 3.51
N ILE A 83 -8.28 1.21 2.99
CA ILE A 83 -8.79 -0.13 2.65
C ILE A 83 -9.36 -0.86 3.87
N VAL A 84 -8.68 -0.75 5.01
CA VAL A 84 -9.08 -1.40 6.27
C VAL A 84 -10.36 -0.75 6.81
N GLN A 85 -10.43 0.58 6.79
CA GLN A 85 -11.60 1.35 7.22
C GLN A 85 -12.82 1.15 6.30
N ASP A 86 -12.62 1.11 4.99
CA ASP A 86 -13.68 0.82 4.00
C ASP A 86 -14.29 -0.58 4.20
N SER A 87 -13.53 -1.49 4.83
CA SER A 87 -13.99 -2.84 5.19
C SER A 87 -14.65 -2.90 6.57
N GLY A 88 -14.81 -1.76 7.26
CA GLY A 88 -15.49 -1.65 8.55
C GLY A 88 -14.58 -1.77 9.78
N TYR A 89 -13.26 -1.79 9.60
CA TYR A 89 -12.29 -1.89 10.68
C TYR A 89 -11.65 -0.52 10.96
N PHE A 90 -12.02 0.13 12.07
CA PHE A 90 -11.61 1.50 12.37
C PHE A 90 -10.50 1.62 13.43
N ASP A 91 -10.23 0.54 14.18
CA ASP A 91 -9.32 0.54 15.33
C ASP A 91 -7.88 0.11 14.97
N PHE A 92 -7.50 0.15 13.70
CA PHE A 92 -6.16 -0.26 13.24
C PHE A 92 -5.17 0.91 13.29
N ASP A 93 -3.96 0.63 13.76
CA ASP A 93 -2.85 1.58 13.76
C ASP A 93 -2.10 1.52 12.42
N ILE A 94 -2.02 2.67 11.75
CA ILE A 94 -1.27 2.85 10.50
C ILE A 94 0.22 2.49 10.66
N GLN A 95 0.82 2.73 11.82
CA GLN A 95 2.21 2.38 12.11
C GLN A 95 2.40 0.86 12.16
N GLU A 96 1.44 0.13 12.72
CA GLU A 96 1.48 -1.34 12.77
C GLU A 96 1.23 -1.96 11.39
N LEU A 97 0.35 -1.38 10.57
CA LEU A 97 0.16 -1.80 9.17
C LEU A 97 1.45 -1.69 8.35
N MET A 98 2.27 -0.69 8.65
CA MET A 98 3.52 -0.37 7.93
C MET A 98 4.78 -0.86 8.66
N ALA A 99 4.66 -1.70 9.70
CA ALA A 99 5.76 -2.06 10.60
C ALA A 99 6.97 -2.72 9.91
N TYR A 100 6.79 -3.29 8.71
CA TYR A 100 7.81 -4.00 7.94
C TYR A 100 8.31 -3.22 6.72
N LYS A 101 8.05 -1.90 6.63
CA LYS A 101 8.55 -1.08 5.53
C LYS A 101 10.08 -1.01 5.58
N GLU A 102 10.73 -1.22 4.44
CA GLU A 102 12.18 -1.13 4.28
C GLU A 102 12.59 -0.02 3.29
N PHE A 103 11.63 0.72 2.79
CA PHE A 103 11.80 1.91 1.97
C PHE A 103 11.73 3.17 2.81
#